data_AF-A0A420E9U5-F1
#
_entry.id   AF-A0A420E9U5-F1
#
_cell.length_a   1.000
_cell.length_b   1.000
_cell.length_c   1.000
_cell.angle_alpha   90.00
_cell.angle_beta   90.00
_cell.angle_gamma   90.00
#
_symmetry.space_group_name_H-M   'P 1'
#
loop_
_entity.id
_entity.type
_entity.pdbx_description
1 polymer ?
#
loop_
_entity_poly.entity_id
_entity_poly.type
_entity_poly.pdbx_seq_one_letter_code
_entity_poly.pdbx_strand_id
1 'polypeptide(L)'
;MEIQLKLLLAGVLLVLSSVSNATIITHGDLVTDDTTKVITQVSTGRQYTRFDTFDLSYAQTIEALEPSESYFGWNIATSAVADDFINAALGSDSSLCDGQVAYFSFCGQIVGWSDGDFGESYLSDSDYFAYLTSAGALTGTNIISLFEITSNGVVYDYENWSTDVSLDVYSSGRNGRPINLLLYKDFDATDPTAVTEPTSLVILSLSIFGLVAARARKKA
;
A
#
# COMPACT_ATOMS: atom_id res chain seq x y z
N MET A 1 28.46 43.56 4.15
CA MET A 1 27.63 42.56 4.87
C MET A 1 26.38 42.14 4.07
N GLU A 2 25.77 43.05 3.30
CA GLU A 2 24.54 42.78 2.53
C GLU A 2 24.67 41.74 1.38
N ILE A 3 25.82 41.69 0.71
CA ILE A 3 26.09 40.74 -0.40
C ILE A 3 26.19 39.28 0.10
N GLN A 4 26.74 39.09 1.32
CA GLN A 4 26.87 37.78 1.95
C GLN A 4 25.51 37.18 2.30
N LEU A 5 24.55 37.99 2.74
CA LEU A 5 23.19 37.55 3.08
C LEU A 5 22.38 37.11 1.85
N LYS A 6 22.55 37.79 0.71
CA LYS A 6 21.86 37.43 -0.56
C LYS A 6 22.38 36.12 -1.16
N LEU A 7 23.69 35.90 -1.09
CA LEU A 7 24.32 34.63 -1.50
C LEU A 7 23.90 33.47 -0.59
N LEU A 8 23.77 33.71 0.71
CA LEU A 8 23.29 32.70 1.66
C LEU A 8 21.81 32.35 1.41
N LEU A 9 20.95 33.34 1.16
CA LEU A 9 19.53 33.11 0.84
C LEU A 9 19.34 32.37 -0.48
N ALA A 10 20.10 32.73 -1.52
CA ALA A 10 20.06 32.05 -2.81
C ALA A 10 20.59 30.61 -2.71
N GLY A 11 21.62 30.38 -1.88
CA GLY A 11 22.12 29.05 -1.56
C GLY A 11 21.04 28.19 -0.89
N VAL A 12 20.41 28.69 0.18
CA VAL A 12 19.34 27.97 0.90
C VAL A 12 18.15 27.64 0.00
N LEU A 13 17.75 28.54 -0.92
CA LEU A 13 16.67 28.29 -1.89
C LEU A 13 17.00 27.20 -2.93
N LEU A 14 18.28 26.99 -3.26
CA LEU A 14 18.73 25.96 -4.21
C LEU A 14 18.88 24.57 -3.59
N VAL A 15 19.08 24.46 -2.27
CA VAL A 15 19.15 23.15 -1.58
C VAL A 15 17.77 22.61 -1.20
N LEU A 16 16.75 23.48 -1.15
CA LEU A 16 15.37 23.10 -0.81
C LEU A 16 14.58 22.49 -1.99
N SER A 17 15.11 22.51 -3.21
CA SER A 17 14.39 22.10 -4.43
C SER A 17 14.47 20.60 -4.76
N SER A 18 15.23 19.79 -4.01
CA SER A 18 15.20 18.33 -4.14
C SER A 18 14.11 17.72 -3.26
N VAL A 19 12.87 18.21 -3.41
CA VAL A 19 11.71 17.50 -2.90
C VAL A 19 11.44 16.34 -3.86
N SER A 20 11.73 15.11 -3.43
CA SER A 20 11.26 13.92 -4.12
C SER A 20 9.74 13.99 -4.14
N ASN A 21 9.14 14.17 -5.31
CA ASN A 21 7.69 14.07 -5.43
C ASN A 21 7.38 12.59 -5.50
N ALA A 22 6.70 12.06 -4.50
CA ALA A 22 6.22 10.69 -4.55
C ALA A 22 5.21 10.58 -5.70
N THR A 23 5.38 9.57 -6.56
CA THR A 23 4.40 9.33 -7.62
C THR A 23 3.16 8.72 -6.97
N ILE A 24 2.03 9.44 -7.06
CA ILE A 24 0.74 8.93 -6.55
C ILE A 24 0.14 8.02 -7.62
N ILE A 25 -0.14 6.78 -7.24
CA ILE A 25 -0.80 5.77 -8.07
C ILE A 25 -2.19 5.53 -7.49
N THR A 26 -3.21 5.42 -8.36
CA THR A 26 -4.60 5.29 -7.94
C THR A 26 -5.33 4.29 -8.81
N HIS A 27 -5.97 3.32 -8.18
CA HIS A 27 -6.83 2.32 -8.81
C HIS A 27 -8.11 2.17 -7.99
N GLY A 28 -9.25 2.51 -8.59
CA GLY A 28 -10.52 2.55 -7.88
C GLY A 28 -10.46 3.48 -6.66
N ASP A 29 -10.71 2.92 -5.47
CA ASP A 29 -10.66 3.59 -4.17
C ASP A 29 -9.30 3.41 -3.44
N LEU A 30 -8.33 2.74 -4.07
CA LEU A 30 -7.00 2.52 -3.52
C LEU A 30 -5.99 3.55 -4.05
N VAL A 31 -5.21 4.12 -3.14
CA VAL A 31 -4.15 5.08 -3.44
C VAL A 31 -2.86 4.61 -2.79
N THR A 32 -1.75 4.63 -3.52
CA THR A 32 -0.42 4.37 -2.95
C THR A 32 0.58 5.39 -3.48
N ASP A 33 1.73 5.44 -2.81
CA ASP A 33 2.89 6.19 -3.26
C ASP A 33 4.15 5.32 -3.14
N ASP A 34 5.22 5.72 -3.82
CA ASP A 34 6.51 5.03 -3.88
C ASP A 34 7.37 5.20 -2.61
N THR A 35 6.90 5.94 -1.62
CA THR A 35 7.67 6.36 -0.44
C THR A 35 7.17 5.72 0.86
N THR A 36 5.85 5.63 1.08
CA THR A 36 5.22 5.20 2.33
C THR A 36 5.11 3.69 2.47
N LYS A 37 5.27 2.95 1.36
CA LYS A 37 5.10 1.48 1.30
C LYS A 37 3.72 0.97 1.73
N VAL A 38 2.71 1.84 1.65
CA VAL A 38 1.33 1.55 2.05
C VAL A 38 0.37 1.88 0.91
N ILE A 39 -0.67 1.06 0.77
CA ILE A 39 -1.82 1.29 -0.08
C ILE A 39 -2.97 1.69 0.84
N THR A 40 -3.59 2.84 0.60
CA THR A 40 -4.67 3.38 1.42
C THR A 40 -5.98 3.31 0.65
N GLN A 41 -7.00 2.72 1.25
CA GLN A 41 -8.37 2.81 0.80
C GLN A 41 -8.96 4.14 1.25
N VAL A 42 -9.31 5.01 0.30
CA VAL A 42 -9.66 6.41 0.60
C VAL A 42 -11.00 6.52 1.31
N SER A 43 -11.99 5.69 0.96
CA SER A 43 -13.33 5.77 1.56
C SER A 43 -13.37 5.36 3.04
N THR A 44 -12.55 4.39 3.44
CA THR A 44 -12.55 3.83 4.80
C THR A 44 -11.35 4.28 5.64
N GLY A 45 -10.29 4.75 5.00
CA GLY A 45 -8.99 5.01 5.62
C GLY A 45 -8.17 3.74 5.90
N ARG A 46 -8.69 2.55 5.59
CA ARG A 46 -7.96 1.29 5.78
C ARG A 46 -6.65 1.31 5.00
N GLN A 47 -5.60 0.81 5.62
CA GLN A 47 -4.28 0.69 5.03
C GLN A 47 -3.96 -0.78 4.76
N TYR A 48 -3.22 -1.01 3.68
CA TYR A 48 -2.67 -2.30 3.27
C TYR A 48 -1.18 -2.13 2.99
N THR A 49 -0.38 -3.16 3.20
CA THR A 49 1.03 -3.13 2.79
C THR A 49 1.15 -3.21 1.27
N ARG A 50 2.09 -2.44 0.70
CA ARG A 50 2.51 -2.64 -0.70
C ARG A 50 3.12 -4.03 -0.90
N PHE A 51 3.24 -4.36 -2.18
CA PHE A 51 3.54 -5.70 -2.63
C PHE A 51 4.99 -6.13 -2.39
N ASP A 52 5.86 -5.13 -2.40
CA ASP A 52 7.30 -5.19 -2.25
C ASP A 52 7.79 -4.70 -0.87
N THR A 53 6.87 -4.57 0.11
CA THR A 53 7.20 -3.94 1.39
C THR A 53 8.22 -4.76 2.20
N PHE A 54 8.10 -6.08 2.18
CA PHE A 54 8.93 -7.00 2.96
C PHE A 54 9.15 -8.33 2.22
N ASP A 55 9.93 -9.22 2.84
CA ASP A 55 10.20 -10.59 2.37
C ASP A 55 10.32 -11.46 3.63
N LEU A 56 9.16 -11.88 4.14
CA LEU A 56 9.03 -12.61 5.40
C LEU A 56 8.30 -13.92 5.16
N SER A 57 8.73 -14.98 5.84
CA SER A 57 7.96 -16.21 5.96
C SER A 57 6.65 -15.98 6.73
N TYR A 58 5.75 -16.96 6.71
CA TYR A 58 4.54 -16.93 7.52
C TYR A 58 4.86 -16.74 9.01
N ALA A 59 5.78 -17.55 9.55
CA ALA A 59 6.17 -17.46 10.97
C ALA A 59 6.84 -16.11 11.30
N GLN A 60 7.71 -15.62 10.43
CA GLN A 60 8.34 -14.30 10.61
C GLN A 60 7.34 -13.15 10.51
N THR A 61 6.30 -13.30 9.68
CA THR A 61 5.21 -12.33 9.61
C THR A 61 4.46 -12.30 10.93
N ILE A 62 4.13 -13.46 11.51
CA ILE A 62 3.49 -13.54 12.84
C ILE A 62 4.36 -12.86 13.91
N GLU A 63 5.67 -13.14 13.93
CA GLU A 63 6.60 -12.47 14.84
C GLU A 63 6.60 -10.96 14.63
N ALA A 64 6.59 -10.48 13.39
CA ALA A 64 6.63 -9.06 13.07
C ALA A 64 5.34 -8.29 13.45
N LEU A 65 4.25 -9.00 13.77
CA LEU A 65 3.00 -8.43 14.28
C LEU A 65 2.99 -8.26 15.81
N GLU A 66 3.97 -8.84 16.53
CA GLU A 66 4.07 -8.77 17.99
C GLU A 66 4.36 -7.34 18.49
N PRO A 67 4.05 -7.03 19.77
CA PRO A 67 4.37 -5.74 20.36
C PRO A 67 5.86 -5.39 20.25
N SER A 68 6.14 -4.16 19.80
CA SER A 68 7.48 -3.59 19.55
C SER A 68 8.12 -3.97 18.22
N GLU A 69 7.44 -4.74 17.38
CA GLU A 69 7.91 -5.08 16.03
C GLU A 69 7.36 -4.14 14.95
N SER A 70 7.91 -4.25 13.73
CA SER A 70 7.70 -3.28 12.64
C SER A 70 6.25 -3.22 12.14
N TYR A 71 5.49 -4.30 12.30
CA TYR A 71 4.08 -4.39 11.90
C TYR A 71 3.15 -4.54 13.10
N PHE A 72 3.56 -4.08 14.28
CA PHE A 72 2.66 -4.04 15.43
C PHE A 72 1.38 -3.26 15.12
N GLY A 73 0.23 -3.89 15.41
CA GLY A 73 -1.11 -3.34 15.16
C GLY A 73 -1.64 -3.54 13.74
N TRP A 74 -0.89 -4.23 12.87
CA TRP A 74 -1.39 -4.77 11.61
C TRP A 74 -2.03 -6.14 11.83
N ASN A 75 -2.77 -6.63 10.84
CA ASN A 75 -3.39 -7.95 10.83
C ASN A 75 -3.15 -8.60 9.47
N ILE A 76 -3.06 -9.93 9.43
CA ILE A 76 -3.05 -10.67 8.16
C ILE A 76 -4.46 -10.63 7.57
N ALA A 77 -4.59 -10.27 6.30
CA ALA A 77 -5.87 -10.25 5.61
C ALA A 77 -6.51 -11.65 5.59
N THR A 78 -7.82 -11.68 5.78
CA THR A 78 -8.67 -12.86 5.54
C THR A 78 -9.31 -12.78 4.16
N SER A 79 -10.01 -13.82 3.69
CA SER A 79 -10.78 -13.76 2.44
C SER A 79 -11.66 -12.50 2.36
N ALA A 80 -12.43 -12.19 3.40
CA ALA A 80 -13.31 -11.02 3.39
C ALA A 80 -12.54 -9.69 3.23
N VAL A 81 -11.35 -9.58 3.84
CA VAL A 81 -10.52 -8.37 3.72
C VAL A 81 -9.82 -8.30 2.36
N ALA A 82 -9.47 -9.44 1.77
CA ALA A 82 -8.96 -9.54 0.41
C ALA A 82 -10.05 -9.17 -0.62
N ASP A 83 -11.29 -9.61 -0.42
CA ASP A 83 -12.44 -9.20 -1.23
C ASP A 83 -12.65 -7.68 -1.16
N ASP A 84 -12.61 -7.09 0.05
CA ASP A 84 -12.67 -5.64 0.24
C ASP A 84 -11.56 -4.92 -0.54
N PHE A 85 -10.33 -5.45 -0.53
CA PHE A 85 -9.21 -4.90 -1.29
C PHE A 85 -9.47 -4.98 -2.81
N ILE A 86 -9.93 -6.12 -3.32
CA ILE A 86 -10.23 -6.33 -4.74
C ILE A 86 -11.34 -5.37 -5.18
N ASN A 87 -12.42 -5.26 -4.41
CA ASN A 87 -13.54 -4.36 -4.66
C ASN A 87 -13.08 -2.90 -4.71
N ALA A 88 -12.29 -2.49 -3.72
CA ALA A 88 -11.68 -1.17 -3.70
C ALA A 88 -10.80 -0.92 -4.93
N ALA A 89 -9.95 -1.87 -5.33
CA ALA A 89 -9.07 -1.75 -6.49
C ALA A 89 -9.85 -1.64 -7.82
N LEU A 90 -10.95 -2.38 -7.95
CA LEU A 90 -11.86 -2.33 -9.09
C LEU A 90 -12.73 -1.06 -9.12
N GLY A 91 -12.79 -0.33 -8.00
CA GLY A 91 -13.66 0.83 -7.84
C GLY A 91 -15.14 0.45 -7.79
N SER A 92 -15.46 -0.73 -7.24
CA SER A 92 -16.82 -1.25 -7.11
C SER A 92 -17.13 -1.67 -5.67
N ASP A 93 -18.41 -1.70 -5.32
CA ASP A 93 -18.86 -2.19 -4.00
C ASP A 93 -18.90 -3.73 -3.91
N SER A 94 -18.70 -4.42 -5.03
CA SER A 94 -18.70 -5.88 -5.15
C SER A 94 -17.94 -6.35 -6.39
N SER A 95 -17.50 -7.61 -6.38
CA SER A 95 -16.83 -8.28 -7.49
C SER A 95 -17.40 -9.67 -7.74
N LEU A 96 -16.89 -10.33 -8.79
CA LEU A 96 -17.21 -11.73 -9.07
C LEU A 96 -16.53 -12.70 -8.08
N CYS A 97 -15.64 -12.20 -7.23
CA CYS A 97 -14.91 -12.98 -6.23
C CYS A 97 -15.43 -12.78 -4.81
N ASP A 98 -16.51 -12.03 -4.60
CA ASP A 98 -17.05 -11.82 -3.26
C ASP A 98 -17.47 -13.15 -2.60
N GLY A 99 -16.93 -13.39 -1.40
CA GLY A 99 -17.18 -14.59 -0.63
C GLY A 99 -16.39 -15.79 -1.15
N GLN A 100 -16.87 -17.00 -0.83
CA GLN A 100 -16.13 -18.20 -1.21
C GLN A 100 -16.34 -18.53 -2.69
N VAL A 101 -15.27 -18.39 -3.49
CA VAL A 101 -15.26 -18.74 -4.91
C VAL A 101 -14.41 -19.96 -5.21
N ALA A 102 -14.45 -20.42 -6.47
CA ALA A 102 -13.64 -21.53 -6.92
C ALA A 102 -12.18 -21.10 -7.12
N TYR A 103 -11.26 -22.05 -7.05
CA TYR A 103 -9.87 -21.81 -7.41
C TYR A 103 -9.76 -21.27 -8.84
N PHE A 104 -8.96 -20.20 -9.03
CA PHE A 104 -8.75 -19.52 -10.30
C PHE A 104 -10.03 -18.87 -10.86
N SER A 105 -10.75 -18.15 -10.01
CA SER A 105 -11.92 -17.38 -10.39
C SER A 105 -11.52 -16.00 -10.91
N PHE A 106 -12.13 -15.56 -12.00
CA PHE A 106 -11.95 -14.19 -12.51
C PHE A 106 -12.79 -13.22 -11.68
N CYS A 107 -12.16 -12.19 -11.11
CA CYS A 107 -12.80 -11.21 -10.24
C CYS A 107 -13.22 -9.93 -10.98
N GLY A 108 -12.41 -9.53 -11.97
CA GLY A 108 -12.60 -8.28 -12.70
C GLY A 108 -11.31 -7.82 -13.40
N GLN A 109 -11.31 -6.57 -13.86
CA GLN A 109 -10.14 -5.94 -14.46
C GLN A 109 -9.97 -4.51 -13.92
N ILE A 110 -8.80 -4.21 -13.37
CA ILE A 110 -8.42 -2.88 -12.91
C ILE A 110 -8.04 -2.02 -14.13
N VAL A 111 -8.78 -0.92 -14.33
CA VAL A 111 -8.58 -0.05 -15.49
C VAL A 111 -7.35 0.83 -15.28
N GLY A 112 -6.43 0.81 -16.24
CA GLY A 112 -5.21 1.63 -16.20
C GLY A 112 -4.08 1.03 -15.36
N TRP A 113 -4.25 -0.20 -14.88
CA TRP A 113 -3.20 -0.95 -14.20
C TRP A 113 -1.93 -1.07 -15.04
N SER A 114 -0.80 -0.84 -14.40
CA SER A 114 0.53 -1.24 -14.86
C SER A 114 1.14 -2.18 -13.82
N ASP A 115 1.89 -3.16 -14.30
CA ASP A 115 2.66 -4.08 -13.44
C ASP A 115 3.51 -3.29 -12.43
N GLY A 116 3.49 -3.71 -11.16
CA GLY A 116 4.23 -3.05 -10.07
C GLY A 116 3.57 -1.79 -9.48
N ASP A 117 2.37 -1.40 -9.92
CA ASP A 117 1.67 -0.21 -9.43
C ASP A 117 1.47 -0.22 -7.91
N PHE A 118 1.16 -1.40 -7.35
CA PHE A 118 1.09 -1.64 -5.90
C PHE A 118 2.37 -2.23 -5.29
N GLY A 119 3.45 -2.32 -6.07
CA GLY A 119 4.74 -2.90 -5.73
C GLY A 119 4.98 -4.16 -6.55
N GLU A 120 6.24 -4.45 -6.83
CA GLU A 120 6.62 -5.63 -7.61
C GLU A 120 6.49 -6.90 -6.75
N SER A 121 5.89 -7.96 -7.28
CA SER A 121 5.78 -9.27 -6.64
C SER A 121 6.38 -10.38 -7.52
N TYR A 122 6.05 -11.63 -7.25
CA TYR A 122 6.71 -12.87 -7.67
C TYR A 122 7.07 -13.01 -9.16
N LEU A 123 6.20 -12.56 -10.10
CA LEU A 123 6.49 -12.61 -11.54
C LEU A 123 6.70 -11.19 -12.10
N SER A 124 7.23 -11.11 -13.32
CA SER A 124 7.50 -9.83 -14.01
C SER A 124 6.33 -9.34 -14.86
N ASP A 125 5.22 -10.08 -14.85
CA ASP A 125 4.02 -9.82 -15.63
C ASP A 125 2.74 -10.12 -14.85
N SER A 126 2.87 -10.42 -13.56
CA SER A 126 1.79 -10.71 -12.63
C SER A 126 2.25 -10.47 -11.19
N ASP A 127 1.45 -9.71 -10.45
CA ASP A 127 1.64 -9.46 -9.04
C ASP A 127 0.76 -10.37 -8.18
N TYR A 128 1.36 -10.98 -7.15
CA TYR A 128 0.68 -11.95 -6.29
C TYR A 128 0.70 -11.53 -4.83
N PHE A 129 -0.43 -11.73 -4.16
CA PHE A 129 -0.58 -11.53 -2.71
C PHE A 129 -1.25 -12.71 -2.05
N ALA A 130 -0.72 -13.09 -0.89
CA ALA A 130 -1.27 -14.15 -0.07
C ALA A 130 -2.17 -13.62 1.03
N TYR A 131 -3.20 -14.37 1.39
CA TYR A 131 -4.10 -14.06 2.50
C TYR A 131 -4.60 -15.34 3.17
N LEU A 132 -5.19 -15.22 4.35
CA LEU A 132 -5.76 -16.36 5.08
C LEU A 132 -7.11 -16.74 4.48
N THR A 133 -7.24 -17.98 4.03
CA THR A 133 -8.53 -18.45 3.50
C THR A 133 -9.57 -18.58 4.61
N SER A 134 -10.79 -18.19 4.30
CA SER A 134 -11.98 -18.51 5.09
C SER A 134 -12.44 -19.96 4.88
N ALA A 135 -12.13 -20.56 3.72
CA ALA A 135 -12.51 -21.93 3.37
C ALA A 135 -11.64 -23.00 4.05
N GLY A 136 -10.36 -22.70 4.30
CA GLY A 136 -9.42 -23.57 5.02
C GLY A 136 -9.84 -23.88 6.45
N ALA A 137 -10.67 -23.02 7.07
CA ALA A 137 -11.29 -23.31 8.36
C ALA A 137 -12.23 -24.54 8.32
N LEU A 138 -12.72 -24.94 7.12
CA LEU A 138 -13.66 -26.05 6.95
C LEU A 138 -12.99 -27.39 6.62
N THR A 139 -11.79 -27.39 6.03
CA THR A 139 -11.07 -28.62 5.62
C THR A 139 -9.68 -28.78 6.23
N GLY A 140 -9.13 -27.74 6.87
CA GLY A 140 -7.93 -27.77 7.69
C GLY A 140 -6.60 -28.01 6.98
N THR A 141 -6.56 -28.04 5.65
CA THR A 141 -5.34 -28.42 4.91
C THR A 141 -4.67 -27.27 4.17
N ASN A 142 -5.41 -26.44 3.45
CA ASN A 142 -4.86 -25.26 2.79
C ASN A 142 -5.38 -24.02 3.51
N ILE A 143 -4.51 -23.32 4.24
CA ILE A 143 -4.86 -22.12 5.02
C ILE A 143 -4.47 -20.82 4.31
N ILE A 144 -3.79 -20.91 3.16
CA ILE A 144 -3.34 -19.78 2.36
C ILE A 144 -4.12 -19.76 1.04
N SER A 145 -4.67 -18.60 0.71
CA SER A 145 -5.17 -18.25 -0.62
C SER A 145 -4.27 -17.22 -1.27
N LEU A 146 -4.43 -17.03 -2.58
CA LEU A 146 -3.74 -15.99 -3.34
C LEU A 146 -4.75 -15.21 -4.16
N PHE A 147 -4.46 -13.95 -4.43
CA PHE A 147 -4.95 -13.32 -5.64
C PHE A 147 -3.78 -12.91 -6.54
N GLU A 148 -4.06 -12.78 -7.82
CA GLU A 148 -3.14 -12.36 -8.87
C GLU A 148 -3.71 -11.14 -9.58
N ILE A 149 -2.86 -10.16 -9.84
CA ILE A 149 -3.14 -9.07 -10.78
C ILE A 149 -2.15 -9.20 -11.92
N THR A 150 -2.64 -9.63 -13.08
CA THR A 150 -1.82 -9.73 -14.29
C THR A 150 -1.42 -8.36 -14.81
N SER A 151 -0.40 -8.29 -15.69
CA SER A 151 0.12 -7.05 -16.28
C SER A 151 -0.89 -6.20 -17.05
N ASN A 152 -2.05 -6.75 -17.43
CA ASN A 152 -3.14 -6.00 -18.06
C ASN A 152 -4.28 -5.62 -17.08
N GLY A 153 -4.06 -5.83 -15.77
CA GLY A 153 -4.99 -5.51 -14.69
C GLY A 153 -6.05 -6.57 -14.45
N VAL A 154 -6.03 -7.72 -15.13
CA VAL A 154 -7.00 -8.78 -14.83
C VAL A 154 -6.68 -9.41 -13.47
N VAL A 155 -7.72 -9.47 -12.63
CA VAL A 155 -7.64 -10.00 -11.27
C VAL A 155 -8.20 -11.42 -11.24
N TYR A 156 -7.40 -12.35 -10.72
CA TYR A 156 -7.81 -13.72 -10.42
C TYR A 156 -7.69 -14.00 -8.94
N ASP A 157 -8.63 -14.79 -8.43
CA ASP A 157 -8.58 -15.30 -7.08
C ASP A 157 -8.36 -16.83 -7.05
N TYR A 158 -7.51 -17.25 -6.13
CA TYR A 158 -7.10 -18.63 -5.89
C TYR A 158 -7.43 -19.01 -4.46
N GLU A 159 -8.73 -19.07 -4.14
CA GLU A 159 -9.18 -19.60 -2.86
C GLU A 159 -8.58 -20.99 -2.57
N ASN A 160 -8.16 -21.19 -1.32
CA ASN A 160 -7.62 -22.45 -0.82
C ASN A 160 -6.39 -22.95 -1.62
N TRP A 161 -5.53 -22.02 -2.06
CA TRP A 161 -4.35 -22.31 -2.89
C TRP A 161 -3.39 -23.31 -2.24
N SER A 162 -2.94 -23.07 -1.01
CA SER A 162 -1.89 -23.90 -0.41
C SER A 162 -1.74 -23.78 1.12
N THR A 163 -0.63 -24.31 1.65
CA THR A 163 -0.21 -24.26 3.05
C THR A 163 0.75 -23.09 3.32
N ASP A 164 0.94 -22.76 4.60
CA ASP A 164 1.99 -21.86 5.09
C ASP A 164 3.40 -22.33 4.69
N VAL A 165 3.69 -23.62 4.81
CA VAL A 165 4.98 -24.19 4.38
C VAL A 165 5.24 -23.96 2.89
N SER A 166 4.18 -24.05 2.07
CA SER A 166 4.32 -23.76 0.64
C SER A 166 4.53 -22.28 0.41
N LEU A 167 3.76 -21.42 1.08
CA LEU A 167 3.94 -19.96 1.02
C LEU A 167 5.39 -19.57 1.33
N ASP A 168 6.00 -20.10 2.39
CA ASP A 168 7.39 -19.81 2.78
C ASP A 168 8.40 -20.06 1.65
N VAL A 169 8.18 -21.09 0.83
CA VAL A 169 9.02 -21.38 -0.34
C VAL A 169 8.94 -20.25 -1.37
N TYR A 170 7.75 -19.67 -1.58
CA TYR A 170 7.56 -18.55 -2.52
C TYR A 170 7.95 -17.21 -1.90
N SER A 171 7.72 -17.02 -0.60
CA SER A 171 8.16 -15.84 0.13
C SER A 171 9.68 -15.72 0.07
N SER A 172 10.46 -16.81 0.19
CA SER A 172 11.93 -16.76 0.07
C SER A 172 12.51 -16.33 -1.30
N GLY A 173 11.68 -15.84 -2.23
CA GLY A 173 12.11 -15.28 -3.49
C GLY A 173 12.61 -16.34 -4.46
N ARG A 174 11.91 -17.47 -4.58
CA ARG A 174 12.29 -18.58 -5.49
C ARG A 174 12.60 -18.12 -6.92
N ASN A 175 12.02 -17.01 -7.38
CA ASN A 175 12.28 -16.36 -8.67
C ASN A 175 12.88 -14.95 -8.57
N GLY A 176 13.47 -14.60 -7.42
CA GLY A 176 14.05 -13.28 -7.16
C GLY A 176 13.05 -12.23 -6.62
N ARG A 177 11.76 -12.56 -6.52
CA ARG A 177 10.73 -11.71 -5.92
C ARG A 177 9.77 -12.55 -5.04
N PRO A 178 9.42 -12.08 -3.83
CA PRO A 178 8.63 -12.84 -2.86
C PRO A 178 7.13 -12.80 -3.18
N ILE A 179 6.38 -13.82 -2.73
CA ILE A 179 4.92 -13.68 -2.47
C ILE A 179 4.76 -13.36 -0.99
N ASN A 180 4.23 -12.19 -0.68
CA ASN A 180 4.01 -11.74 0.69
C ASN A 180 2.56 -11.92 1.13
N LEU A 181 2.36 -12.00 2.44
CA LEU A 181 1.03 -11.87 3.03
C LEU A 181 0.53 -10.43 2.92
N LEU A 182 -0.73 -10.26 2.54
CA LEU A 182 -1.41 -8.97 2.62
C LEU A 182 -1.62 -8.63 4.09
N LEU A 183 -0.93 -7.61 4.58
CA LEU A 183 -1.21 -7.05 5.89
C LEU A 183 -2.15 -5.86 5.73
N TYR A 184 -3.06 -5.71 6.67
CA TYR A 184 -3.96 -4.56 6.73
C TYR A 184 -4.02 -3.97 8.12
N LYS A 185 -4.36 -2.69 8.18
CA LYS A 185 -4.66 -1.96 9.41
C LYS A 185 -5.88 -1.09 9.18
N ASP A 186 -6.91 -1.30 9.97
CA ASP A 186 -8.07 -0.43 9.95
C ASP A 186 -7.72 0.96 10.49
N PHE A 187 -8.31 1.98 9.89
CA PHE A 187 -8.23 3.32 10.45
C PHE A 187 -9.06 3.37 11.73
N ASP A 188 -8.36 3.50 12.86
CA ASP A 188 -9.02 3.83 14.11
C ASP A 188 -9.19 5.36 14.19
N ALA A 189 -10.39 5.83 13.87
CA ALA A 189 -10.75 7.24 13.99
C ALA A 189 -10.65 7.78 15.44
N THR A 190 -10.51 6.89 16.41
CA THR A 190 -10.29 7.24 17.82
C THR A 190 -8.83 7.25 18.23
N ASP A 191 -7.90 6.84 17.35
CA ASP A 191 -6.46 6.95 17.58
C ASP A 191 -6.01 8.42 17.38
N PRO A 192 -5.65 9.13 18.45
CA PRO A 192 -5.24 10.54 18.35
C PRO A 192 -3.91 10.72 17.60
N THR A 193 -3.20 9.65 17.27
CA THR A 193 -1.95 9.67 16.49
C THR A 193 -2.17 9.48 14.99
N ALA A 194 -3.38 9.11 14.54
CA ALA A 194 -3.69 8.81 13.15
C ALA A 194 -3.89 10.05 12.25
N VAL A 195 -3.38 11.21 12.65
CA VAL A 195 -3.42 12.42 11.83
C VAL A 195 -2.19 12.45 10.93
N THR A 196 -2.36 12.06 9.67
CA THR A 196 -1.43 12.45 8.60
C THR A 196 -1.48 13.97 8.52
N GLU A 197 -0.47 14.67 9.07
CA GLU A 197 -0.39 16.12 8.93
C GLU A 197 -0.48 16.46 7.44
N PRO A 198 -1.55 17.11 6.98
CA PRO A 198 -1.72 17.30 5.57
C PRO A 198 -0.70 18.33 5.10
N THR A 199 -0.17 18.12 3.91
CA THR A 199 0.66 19.08 3.14
C THR A 199 0.05 20.48 3.09
N SER A 200 -1.24 20.63 3.42
CA SER A 200 -1.92 21.91 3.63
C SER A 200 -1.31 22.77 4.75
N LEU A 201 -0.67 22.22 5.79
CA LEU A 201 0.09 23.01 6.78
C LEU A 201 1.34 23.65 6.15
N VAL A 202 2.01 22.93 5.25
CA VAL A 202 3.15 23.45 4.47
C VAL A 202 2.68 24.50 3.46
N ILE A 203 1.54 24.28 2.79
CA ILE A 203 0.96 25.27 1.86
C ILE A 203 0.47 26.51 2.63
N LEU A 204 -0.12 26.35 3.81
CA LEU A 204 -0.56 27.44 4.66
C LEU A 204 0.63 28.26 5.17
N SER A 205 1.69 27.61 5.63
CA SER A 205 2.91 28.31 6.06
C SER A 205 3.58 29.04 4.89
N LEU A 206 3.72 28.41 3.73
CA LEU A 206 4.26 29.06 2.51
C LEU A 206 3.42 30.27 2.06
N SER A 207 2.09 30.16 2.11
CA SER A 207 1.20 31.28 1.75
C SER A 207 1.28 32.44 2.74
N ILE A 208 1.43 32.17 4.04
CA ILE A 208 1.69 33.20 5.06
C ILE A 208 3.03 33.90 4.80
N PHE A 209 4.10 33.15 4.53
CA PHE A 209 5.41 33.74 4.21
C PHE A 209 5.37 34.59 2.93
N GLY A 210 4.67 34.13 1.89
CA GLY A 210 4.44 34.91 0.66
C GLY A 210 3.72 36.23 0.93
N LEU A 211 2.70 36.22 1.81
CA LEU A 211 1.93 37.42 2.17
C LEU A 211 2.77 38.44 2.95
N VAL A 212 3.62 37.97 3.87
CA VAL A 212 4.53 38.83 4.65
C VAL A 212 5.58 39.48 3.75
N ALA A 213 6.18 38.71 2.83
CA ALA A 213 7.16 39.22 1.87
C ALA A 213 6.55 40.28 0.92
N ALA A 214 5.32 40.06 0.45
CA ALA A 214 4.60 41.02 -0.39
C ALA A 214 4.33 42.34 0.35
N ARG A 215 4.00 42.29 1.65
CA ARG A 215 3.80 43.49 2.48
C ARG A 215 5.08 44.27 2.73
N ALA A 216 6.22 43.61 2.92
CA ALA A 216 7.50 44.27 3.13
C ALA A 216 7.93 45.10 1.91
N ARG A 217 7.66 44.62 0.69
CA ARG A 217 7.95 45.34 -0.56
C ARG A 217 7.13 46.61 -0.77
N LYS A 218 5.96 46.75 -0.13
CA LYS A 218 5.11 47.95 -0.26
C LYS A 218 5.53 49.10 0.65
N LYS A 219 6.40 48.85 1.63
CA LYS A 219 6.84 49.84 2.63
C LYS A 219 8.27 50.35 2.41
N ALA A 220 9.00 49.77 1.46
CA ALA A 220 10.29 50.24 0.98
C ALA A 220 10.08 50.99 -0.34
#